data_AF-H2XNJ4-F1
#
_entry.id   AF-H2XNJ4-F1
#
_cell.length_a   1.000
_cell.length_b   1.000
_cell.length_c   1.000
_cell.angle_alpha   90.00
_cell.angle_beta   90.00
_cell.angle_gamma   90.00
#
_symmetry.space_group_name_H-M   'P 1'
#
loop_
_entity.id
_entity.type
_entity.pdbx_description
1 polymer ?
#
loop_
_entity_poly.entity_id
_entity_poly.type
_entity_poly.pdbx_seq_one_letter_code
_entity_poly.pdbx_strand_id
1 'polypeptide(L)'
;MQYPVMPFVLSDYTSQILDLENPGVFRKLEKPISVQDSSREQHFQERYKFLEDDYKNCSEDERELKTPPFHYGSHYSNSGTVLHFLVRLPPFTQMFLEYQDSSFDIPDRTFHSMATTYRLSSFASTTDVKELIPEFFFFPEFLCNLEGFDFGLRQCGVRVNHVT
;
A
#
# COMPACT_ATOMS: atom_id res chain seq x y z
N MET A 1 -0.20 -16.61 0.17
CA MET A 1 0.84 -16.31 1.19
C MET A 1 0.17 -15.57 2.33
N GLN A 2 0.51 -15.88 3.58
CA GLN A 2 0.09 -15.12 4.75
C GLN A 2 1.34 -14.46 5.35
N TYR A 3 1.24 -13.18 5.68
CA TYR A 3 2.33 -12.40 6.28
C TYR A 3 1.74 -11.55 7.41
N PRO A 4 2.45 -11.34 8.54
CA PRO A 4 1.93 -10.49 9.62
C PRO A 4 1.64 -9.06 9.13
N VAL A 5 0.61 -8.46 9.72
CA VAL A 5 0.14 -7.13 9.34
C VAL A 5 0.26 -6.19 10.52
N MET A 6 0.83 -5.02 10.28
CA MET A 6 0.91 -3.93 11.25
C MET A 6 0.20 -2.69 10.69
N PRO A 7 -0.48 -1.89 11.52
CA PRO A 7 -1.13 -0.69 11.04
C PRO A 7 -0.09 0.40 10.77
N PHE A 8 -0.38 1.28 9.81
CA PHE A 8 0.21 2.63 9.87
C PHE A 8 -0.14 3.29 11.20
N VAL A 9 0.86 3.84 11.90
CA VAL A 9 0.66 4.56 13.17
C VAL A 9 0.72 6.07 12.96
N LEU A 10 1.69 6.52 12.16
CA LEU A 10 1.86 7.93 11.83
C LEU A 10 1.04 8.30 10.59
N SER A 11 0.65 9.57 10.51
CA SER A 11 -0.01 10.20 9.37
C SER A 11 0.83 11.30 8.73
N ASP A 12 1.83 11.82 9.45
CA ASP A 12 2.74 12.85 8.94
C ASP A 12 4.11 12.27 8.58
N TYR A 13 4.42 12.35 7.30
CA TYR A 13 5.69 11.92 6.69
C TYR A 13 6.35 13.07 5.91
N THR A 14 5.89 14.30 6.12
CA THR A 14 6.34 15.49 5.37
C THR A 14 6.99 16.53 6.26
N SER A 15 6.63 16.57 7.55
CA SER A 15 7.26 17.45 8.52
C SER A 15 8.71 17.05 8.78
N GLN A 16 9.59 18.05 8.87
CA GLN A 16 11.00 17.83 9.22
C GLN A 16 11.19 17.40 10.68
N ILE A 17 10.30 17.87 11.56
CA ILE A 17 10.30 17.54 12.98
C ILE A 17 8.90 17.03 13.30
N LEU A 18 8.83 15.82 13.86
CA LEU A 18 7.58 15.16 14.22
C LEU A 18 7.28 15.40 15.70
N ASP A 19 6.21 16.13 15.98
CA ASP A 19 5.70 16.35 17.33
C ASP A 19 4.75 15.22 17.73
N LEU A 20 5.22 14.31 18.60
CA LEU A 20 4.44 13.17 19.08
C LEU A 20 3.38 13.54 20.13
N GLU A 21 3.37 14.78 20.63
CA GLU A 21 2.28 15.28 21.49
C GLU A 21 1.09 15.76 20.66
N ASN A 22 1.30 16.05 19.38
CA ASN A 22 0.23 16.44 18.47
C ASN A 22 -0.60 15.22 18.03
N PRO A 23 -1.87 15.08 18.45
CA PRO A 23 -2.70 13.94 18.04
C PRO A 23 -2.93 13.88 16.51
N GLY A 24 -2.74 15.00 15.80
CA GLY A 24 -2.88 15.08 14.34
C GLY A 24 -1.82 14.33 13.54
N VAL A 25 -0.66 13.98 14.15
CA VAL A 25 0.40 13.21 13.47
C VAL A 25 0.17 11.70 13.52
N PHE A 26 -0.90 11.27 14.18
CA PHE A 26 -1.28 9.87 14.28
C PHE A 26 -2.44 9.56 13.35
N ARG A 27 -2.45 8.33 12.85
CA ARG A 27 -3.57 7.76 12.10
C ARG A 27 -4.77 7.55 13.03
N LYS A 28 -5.97 7.72 12.49
CA LYS A 28 -7.23 7.26 13.10
C LYS A 28 -7.34 5.74 12.98
N LEU A 29 -6.94 5.02 14.04
CA LEU A 29 -6.91 3.55 14.07
C LEU A 29 -8.31 2.92 14.07
N GLU A 30 -9.34 3.67 14.44
CA GLU A 30 -10.74 3.26 14.33
C GLU A 30 -11.22 3.15 12.88
N LYS A 31 -10.42 3.64 11.91
CA LYS A 31 -10.74 3.61 10.48
C LYS A 31 -9.71 2.79 9.67
N PRO A 32 -10.15 2.13 8.58
CA PRO A 32 -9.24 1.54 7.59
C PRO A 32 -8.28 2.57 6.97
N ILE A 33 -7.16 2.11 6.40
CA ILE A 33 -6.12 3.01 5.87
C ILE A 33 -6.68 3.88 4.75
N SER A 34 -7.52 3.33 3.88
CA SER A 34 -8.06 3.99 2.70
C SER A 34 -9.07 5.13 2.95
N VAL A 35 -9.47 5.35 4.21
CA VAL A 35 -10.48 6.35 4.60
C VAL A 35 -10.02 7.23 5.76
N GLN A 36 -8.71 7.51 5.81
CA GLN A 36 -8.16 8.48 6.77
C GLN A 36 -8.60 9.91 6.45
N ASP A 37 -8.90 10.18 5.16
CA ASP A 37 -9.64 11.35 4.71
C ASP A 37 -11.13 11.01 4.58
N SER A 38 -11.99 11.80 5.23
CA SER A 38 -13.44 11.62 5.20
C SER A 38 -14.05 11.74 3.81
N SER A 39 -13.44 12.50 2.90
CA SER A 39 -13.91 12.62 1.51
C SER A 39 -13.85 11.30 0.75
N ARG A 40 -13.03 10.35 1.20
CA ARG A 40 -12.87 9.03 0.56
C ARG A 40 -13.92 8.01 0.97
N GLU A 41 -14.51 8.18 2.14
CA GLU A 41 -15.47 7.24 2.71
C GLU A 41 -16.70 7.07 1.80
N GLN A 42 -17.23 8.19 1.30
CA GLN A 42 -18.38 8.19 0.40
C GLN A 42 -18.15 7.34 -0.86
N HIS A 43 -16.96 7.43 -1.47
CA HIS A 43 -16.65 6.67 -2.68
C HIS A 43 -16.72 5.15 -2.46
N PHE A 44 -16.17 4.65 -1.35
CA PHE A 44 -16.20 3.22 -1.07
C PHE A 44 -17.62 2.74 -0.73
N GLN A 45 -18.40 3.55 -0.03
CA GLN A 45 -19.81 3.25 0.25
C GLN A 45 -20.66 3.23 -1.04
N GLU A 46 -20.47 4.19 -1.95
CA GLU A 46 -21.15 4.24 -3.24
C GLU A 46 -20.79 3.04 -4.12
N ARG A 47 -19.51 2.68 -4.17
CA ARG A 47 -19.05 1.46 -4.87
C ARG A 47 -19.75 0.22 -4.32
N TYR A 48 -19.80 0.06 -3.01
CA TYR A 48 -20.44 -1.09 -2.39
C TYR A 48 -21.92 -1.14 -2.77
N LYS A 49 -22.65 -0.03 -2.64
CA LYS A 49 -24.08 0.07 -2.99
C LYS A 49 -24.32 -0.29 -4.45
N PHE A 50 -23.52 0.25 -5.36
CA PHE A 50 -23.60 -0.07 -6.77
C PHE A 50 -23.44 -1.58 -7.03
N LEU A 51 -22.42 -2.21 -6.42
CA LEU A 51 -22.20 -3.65 -6.53
C LEU A 51 -23.32 -4.45 -5.88
N GLU A 52 -23.89 -3.96 -4.79
CA GLU A 52 -25.01 -4.59 -4.09
C GLU A 52 -26.28 -4.60 -4.94
N ASP A 53 -26.61 -3.48 -5.58
CA ASP A 53 -27.76 -3.38 -6.48
C ASP A 53 -27.58 -4.28 -7.71
N ASP A 54 -26.38 -4.25 -8.31
CA ASP A 54 -26.00 -5.12 -9.43
C ASP A 54 -25.99 -6.61 -9.05
N TYR A 55 -25.68 -6.95 -7.79
CA TYR A 55 -25.74 -8.33 -7.29
C TYR A 55 -27.19 -8.78 -7.05
N LYS A 56 -28.05 -7.89 -6.53
CA LYS A 56 -29.49 -8.18 -6.30
C LYS A 56 -30.28 -8.36 -7.59
N ASN A 57 -29.89 -7.67 -8.66
CA ASN A 57 -30.58 -7.76 -9.95
C ASN A 57 -30.20 -8.99 -10.79
N CYS A 58 -29.18 -9.75 -10.39
CA CYS A 58 -28.81 -11.02 -11.04
C CYS A 58 -29.78 -12.16 -10.68
N SER A 59 -29.94 -13.10 -11.61
CA SER A 59 -30.61 -14.38 -11.34
C SER A 59 -29.80 -15.22 -10.33
N GLU A 60 -30.41 -16.26 -9.75
CA GLU A 60 -29.70 -17.14 -8.81
C GLU A 60 -28.47 -17.81 -9.47
N ASP A 61 -28.62 -18.29 -10.70
CA ASP A 61 -27.52 -18.90 -11.48
C ASP A 61 -26.36 -17.92 -11.73
N GLU A 62 -26.67 -16.63 -11.96
CA GLU A 62 -25.65 -15.59 -12.18
C GLU A 62 -24.93 -15.21 -10.87
N ARG A 63 -25.61 -15.25 -9.73
CA ARG A 63 -25.02 -14.87 -8.43
C ARG A 63 -23.98 -15.87 -7.94
N GLU A 64 -24.10 -17.15 -8.27
CA GLU A 64 -23.10 -18.16 -7.92
C GLU A 64 -21.74 -17.91 -8.60
N LEU A 65 -21.76 -17.29 -9.79
CA LEU A 65 -20.58 -17.00 -10.59
C LEU A 65 -20.02 -15.59 -10.33
N LYS A 66 -20.73 -14.74 -9.58
CA LYS A 66 -20.42 -13.32 -9.39
C LYS A 66 -19.83 -13.04 -8.02
N THR A 67 -18.83 -12.17 -7.97
CA THR A 67 -18.23 -11.74 -6.71
C THR A 67 -19.25 -10.96 -5.87
N PRO A 68 -19.40 -11.27 -4.56
CA PRO A 68 -20.25 -10.50 -3.66
C PRO A 68 -19.82 -9.03 -3.57
N PRO A 69 -20.72 -8.10 -3.17
CA PRO A 69 -20.38 -6.69 -3.05
C PRO A 69 -19.22 -6.43 -2.08
N PHE A 70 -18.33 -5.49 -2.44
CA PHE A 70 -17.14 -5.18 -1.65
C PHE A 70 -16.78 -3.70 -1.71
N HIS A 71 -16.16 -3.21 -0.63
CA HIS A 71 -15.61 -1.86 -0.58
C HIS A 71 -14.27 -1.78 -1.35
N TYR A 72 -13.37 -2.73 -1.11
CA TYR A 72 -12.00 -2.70 -1.64
C TYR A 72 -11.77 -3.86 -2.61
N GLY A 73 -11.36 -3.54 -3.84
CA GLY A 73 -10.94 -4.55 -4.83
C GLY A 73 -9.52 -5.07 -4.63
N SER A 74 -8.83 -4.56 -3.61
CA SER A 74 -7.45 -4.93 -3.27
C SER A 74 -7.37 -5.20 -1.78
N HIS A 75 -6.42 -6.04 -1.39
CA HIS A 75 -6.24 -6.46 -0.01
C HIS A 75 -5.07 -5.69 0.63
N TYR A 76 -5.21 -5.36 1.91
CA TYR A 76 -4.22 -4.60 2.68
C TYR A 76 -2.89 -5.35 2.88
N SER A 77 -2.90 -6.68 2.72
CA SER A 77 -1.72 -7.53 2.78
C SER A 77 -1.76 -8.58 1.68
N ASN A 78 -0.69 -8.67 0.90
CA ASN A 78 -0.52 -9.67 -0.16
C ASN A 78 0.97 -9.82 -0.48
N SER A 79 1.35 -10.91 -1.18
CA SER A 79 2.74 -11.18 -1.53
C SER A 79 3.40 -10.00 -2.26
N GLY A 80 2.70 -9.38 -3.20
CA GLY A 80 3.21 -8.23 -3.95
C GLY A 80 3.55 -7.04 -3.05
N THR A 81 2.75 -6.79 -2.01
CA THR A 81 2.98 -5.73 -1.02
C THR A 81 4.21 -6.01 -0.16
N VAL A 82 4.35 -7.24 0.34
CA VAL A 82 5.51 -7.65 1.15
C VAL A 82 6.79 -7.54 0.32
N LEU A 83 6.80 -8.08 -0.90
CA LEU A 83 7.95 -8.02 -1.79
C LEU A 83 8.26 -6.59 -2.22
N HIS A 84 7.24 -5.75 -2.43
CA HIS A 84 7.42 -4.33 -2.74
C HIS A 84 8.14 -3.58 -1.61
N PHE A 85 7.79 -3.81 -0.34
CA PHE A 85 8.50 -3.20 0.79
C PHE A 85 9.91 -3.74 0.94
N LEU A 86 10.09 -5.07 0.83
CA LEU A 86 11.37 -5.73 1.11
C LEU A 86 12.29 -5.86 -0.10
N VAL A 87 11.98 -5.24 -1.24
CA VAL A 87 12.71 -5.40 -2.51
C VAL A 87 14.22 -5.12 -2.41
N ARG A 88 14.66 -4.35 -1.41
CA ARG A 88 16.08 -4.03 -1.15
C ARG A 88 16.84 -5.08 -0.34
N LEU A 89 16.17 -6.11 0.17
CA LEU A 89 16.77 -7.13 1.01
C LEU A 89 16.78 -8.49 0.33
N PRO A 90 17.93 -9.13 0.18
CA PRO A 90 17.99 -10.56 -0.10
C PRO A 90 17.38 -11.38 1.07
N PRO A 91 16.63 -12.46 0.79
CA PRO A 91 16.32 -13.04 -0.52
C PRO A 91 15.07 -12.41 -1.21
N PHE A 92 14.39 -11.46 -0.57
CA PHE A 92 13.16 -10.86 -1.10
C PHE A 92 13.37 -10.13 -2.43
N THR A 93 14.56 -9.58 -2.68
CA THR A 93 14.92 -9.04 -4.00
C THR A 93 14.76 -10.08 -5.10
N GLN A 94 15.31 -11.29 -4.93
CA GLN A 94 15.19 -12.36 -5.91
C GLN A 94 13.73 -12.80 -6.07
N MET A 95 13.02 -12.96 -4.95
CA MET A 95 11.59 -13.30 -4.98
C MET A 95 10.75 -12.24 -5.70
N PHE A 96 11.10 -10.96 -5.56
CA PHE A 96 10.44 -9.86 -6.29
C PHE A 96 10.70 -9.97 -7.79
N LEU A 97 11.94 -10.22 -8.20
CA LEU A 97 12.29 -10.39 -9.61
C LEU A 97 11.55 -11.59 -10.21
N GLU A 98 11.50 -12.72 -9.52
CA GLU A 98 10.73 -13.91 -9.96
C GLU A 98 9.23 -13.60 -10.08
N TYR A 99 8.71 -12.74 -9.20
CA TYR A 99 7.32 -12.28 -9.24
C TYR A 99 7.04 -11.26 -10.36
N GLN A 100 8.05 -10.57 -10.88
CA GLN A 100 7.96 -9.51 -11.90
C GLN A 100 8.75 -9.85 -13.18
N ASP A 101 8.65 -11.10 -13.65
CA ASP A 101 9.24 -11.54 -14.92
C ASP A 101 10.74 -11.23 -15.05
N SER A 102 11.50 -11.42 -13.98
CA SER A 102 12.95 -11.19 -13.86
C SER A 102 13.38 -9.72 -14.04
N SER A 103 12.50 -8.76 -13.80
CA SER A 103 12.79 -7.32 -13.87
C SER A 103 12.37 -6.60 -12.59
N PHE A 104 13.06 -5.51 -12.26
CA PHE A 104 12.52 -4.54 -11.32
C PHE A 104 11.30 -3.84 -11.93
N ASP A 105 10.42 -3.34 -11.05
CA ASP A 105 9.26 -2.54 -11.46
C ASP A 105 9.72 -1.17 -11.98
N ILE A 106 8.81 -0.44 -12.63
CA ILE A 106 9.12 0.92 -13.06
C ILE A 106 9.45 1.79 -11.84
N PRO A 107 10.38 2.75 -11.97
CA PRO A 107 10.93 3.46 -10.82
C PRO A 107 9.87 4.25 -10.03
N ASP A 108 8.86 4.80 -10.72
CA ASP A 108 7.74 5.53 -10.13
C ASP A 108 6.79 4.66 -9.30
N ARG A 109 6.81 3.34 -9.49
CA ARG A 109 6.03 2.36 -8.70
C ARG A 109 6.87 1.63 -7.66
N THR A 110 8.20 1.71 -7.72
CA THR A 110 9.06 1.12 -6.70
C THR A 110 8.86 1.82 -5.36
N PHE A 111 8.95 1.07 -4.26
CA PHE A 111 8.91 1.64 -2.92
C PHE A 111 10.09 2.61 -2.75
N HIS A 112 9.83 3.92 -2.80
CA HIS A 112 10.87 4.93 -2.75
C HIS A 112 10.64 5.99 -1.68
N SER A 113 9.42 6.10 -1.13
CA SER A 113 9.13 7.10 -0.11
C SER A 113 7.97 6.71 0.79
N MET A 114 8.16 6.91 2.10
CA MET A 114 7.10 6.72 3.09
C MET A 114 5.96 7.70 2.93
N ALA A 115 6.26 8.97 2.65
CA ALA A 115 5.24 9.97 2.38
C ALA A 115 4.39 9.62 1.16
N THR A 116 5.02 9.10 0.11
CA THR A 116 4.30 8.67 -1.09
C THR A 116 3.44 7.44 -0.81
N THR A 117 3.99 6.43 -0.13
CA THR A 117 3.25 5.22 0.25
C THR A 117 2.05 5.57 1.13
N TYR A 118 2.24 6.34 2.21
CA TYR A 118 1.13 6.75 3.07
C TYR A 118 0.06 7.51 2.28
N ARG A 119 0.46 8.52 1.50
CA ARG A 119 -0.48 9.31 0.67
C ARG A 119 -1.30 8.44 -0.27
N LEU A 120 -0.66 7.51 -0.98
CA LEU A 120 -1.33 6.59 -1.92
C LEU A 120 -2.29 5.66 -1.19
N SER A 121 -1.84 5.01 -0.12
CA SER A 121 -2.65 4.03 0.62
C SER A 121 -3.79 4.69 1.41
N SER A 122 -3.65 5.97 1.79
CA SER A 122 -4.60 6.61 2.70
C SER A 122 -5.69 7.46 2.05
N PHE A 123 -5.38 8.19 0.97
CA PHE A 123 -6.38 9.05 0.33
C PHE A 123 -6.20 9.29 -1.17
N ALA A 124 -4.99 9.13 -1.72
CA ALA A 124 -4.73 9.49 -3.11
C ALA A 124 -5.07 8.38 -4.12
N SER A 125 -5.12 7.12 -3.69
CA SER A 125 -5.51 5.99 -4.54
C SER A 125 -6.78 5.30 -4.02
N THR A 126 -7.60 4.80 -4.93
CA THR A 126 -8.79 4.00 -4.61
C THR A 126 -8.51 2.50 -4.61
N THR A 127 -7.34 2.10 -5.11
CA THR A 127 -6.92 0.69 -5.23
C THR A 127 -5.73 0.36 -4.33
N ASP A 128 -4.98 1.37 -3.89
CA ASP A 128 -3.91 1.17 -2.92
C ASP A 128 -4.48 1.23 -1.51
N VAL A 129 -4.53 0.09 -0.83
CA VAL A 129 -5.07 -0.02 0.54
C VAL A 129 -4.12 -0.77 1.46
N LYS A 130 -2.82 -0.75 1.14
CA LYS A 130 -1.79 -1.51 1.85
C LYS A 130 -1.68 -1.07 3.31
N GLU A 131 -1.48 -2.03 4.20
CA GLU A 131 -1.03 -1.82 5.57
C GLU A 131 0.47 -2.16 5.68
N LEU A 132 1.09 -1.84 6.80
CA LEU A 132 2.51 -2.07 7.04
C LEU A 132 2.81 -3.54 7.38
N ILE A 133 4.10 -3.85 7.32
CA ILE A 133 4.69 -5.10 7.80
C ILE A 133 5.49 -4.86 9.09
N PRO A 134 5.79 -5.90 9.90
CA PRO A 134 6.53 -5.74 11.15
C PRO A 134 7.89 -5.05 11.04
N GLU A 135 8.60 -5.22 9.92
CA GLU A 135 9.96 -4.71 9.70
C GLU A 135 10.03 -3.18 9.87
N PHE A 136 8.94 -2.45 9.60
CA PHE A 136 8.83 -1.01 9.82
C PHE A 136 9.09 -0.58 11.27
N PHE A 137 8.99 -1.50 12.23
CA PHE A 137 9.08 -1.20 13.65
C PHE A 137 10.40 -1.66 14.29
N PHE A 138 11.20 -2.48 13.61
CA PHE A 138 12.40 -3.05 14.21
C PHE A 138 13.59 -3.25 13.26
N PHE A 139 13.42 -3.12 11.94
CA PHE A 139 14.47 -3.45 10.98
C PHE A 139 14.66 -2.33 9.95
N PRO A 140 15.41 -1.25 10.24
CA PRO A 140 15.56 -0.13 9.30
C PRO A 140 16.28 -0.49 7.99
N GLU A 141 17.03 -1.59 7.93
CA GLU A 141 17.88 -1.97 6.81
C GLU A 141 17.10 -2.20 5.51
N PHE A 142 15.82 -2.60 5.55
CA PHE A 142 15.02 -2.75 4.31
C PHE A 142 14.77 -1.43 3.58
N LEU A 143 14.93 -0.29 4.26
CA LEU A 143 14.82 1.03 3.67
C LEU A 143 16.12 1.43 2.94
N CYS A 144 17.22 0.72 3.19
CA CYS A 144 18.53 1.03 2.66
C CYS A 144 18.90 0.13 1.47
N ASN A 145 19.32 0.73 0.36
CA ASN A 145 19.88 -0.02 -0.77
C ASN A 145 21.36 -0.35 -0.52
N LEU A 146 21.62 -1.26 0.41
CA LEU A 146 22.99 -1.63 0.80
C LEU A 146 23.72 -2.42 -0.28
N GLU A 147 22.99 -3.21 -1.07
CA GLU A 147 23.52 -4.02 -2.17
C GLU A 147 23.78 -3.22 -3.45
N GLY A 148 23.38 -1.95 -3.50
CA GLY A 148 23.61 -1.08 -4.66
C GLY A 148 22.79 -1.46 -5.90
N PHE A 149 21.59 -2.01 -5.72
CA PHE A 149 20.69 -2.34 -6.83
C PHE A 149 20.32 -1.10 -7.66
N ASP A 150 20.19 -1.28 -8.99
CA ASP A 150 19.70 -0.23 -9.86
C ASP A 150 18.17 -0.30 -10.01
N PHE A 151 17.46 0.56 -9.28
CA PHE A 151 16.00 0.73 -9.35
C PHE A 151 15.53 1.78 -10.38
N GLY A 152 16.42 2.31 -11.21
CA GLY A 152 16.06 3.25 -12.28
C GLY A 152 15.96 4.73 -11.85
N LEU A 153 15.48 5.55 -12.78
CA LEU A 153 15.17 6.97 -12.61
C LEU A 153 13.66 7.17 -12.74
N ARG A 154 13.06 7.87 -11.78
CA ARG A 154 11.66 8.29 -11.89
C ARG A 154 11.49 9.32 -13.00
N GLN A 155 10.25 9.50 -13.45
CA GLN A 155 9.91 10.52 -14.47
C GLN A 155 10.33 11.94 -14.05
N CYS A 156 10.40 12.22 -12.75
CA CYS A 156 10.90 13.50 -12.21
C CYS A 156 12.43 13.64 -12.23
N GLY A 157 13.17 12.68 -12.79
CA GLY A 157 14.63 12.66 -12.86
C GLY A 157 15.33 12.20 -11.57
N VAL A 158 14.58 11.89 -10.52
CA VAL A 158 15.15 11.43 -9.24
C VAL A 158 15.42 9.94 -9.29
N ARG A 159 16.66 9.53 -9.00
CA ARG A 159 17.06 8.12 -8.86
C ARG A 159 16.38 7.49 -7.67
N VAL A 160 15.86 6.27 -7.86
CA VAL A 160 15.39 5.43 -6.77
C VAL A 160 16.61 4.75 -6.13
N ASN A 161 16.83 5.02 -4.85
CA ASN A 161 17.94 4.44 -4.09
C ASN A 161 17.44 4.04 -2.69
N HIS A 162 17.90 4.70 -1.62
CA HIS A 162 17.29 4.58 -0.28
C HIS A 162 15.85 5.10 -0.29
N VAL A 163 15.02 4.57 0.58
CA VAL A 163 13.66 5.06 0.82
C VAL A 163 13.74 6.37 1.62
N THR A 164 12.90 7.35 1.26
CA THR A 164 12.81 8.66 1.93
C THR A 164 11.51 8.86 2.69
#